data_AF-A0A926TDA6-F1
#
_entry.id   AF-A0A926TDA6-F1
#
_cell.length_a   1.000
_cell.length_b   1.000
_cell.length_c   1.000
_cell.angle_alpha   90.00
_cell.angle_beta   90.00
_cell.angle_gamma   90.00
#
_symmetry.space_group_name_H-M   'P 1'
#
loop_
_entity.id
_entity.type
_entity.pdbx_description
1 polymer ?
#
loop_
_entity_poly.entity_id
_entity_poly.type
_entity_poly.pdbx_seq_one_letter_code
_entity_poly.pdbx_strand_id
1 'polypeptide(L)'
;MSNQNAKWIQCYRQAPTEVPLIIGQLPAQLLQKGKLDGSAARSLILALEAISQSEPTHLEVEQFSQQVRQLLSPINLRVMPGEAEAINLLSALDRLDKQVLAQIVRVNCPSLAQKIWDRNIYAVVKAIRCTGNKHAAMLDEILASAWCRSKVTNYVLEAKGS
;
A
#
# COMPACT_ATOMS: atom_id res chain seq x y z
N MET A 1 -21.86 5.35 16.92
CA MET A 1 -21.56 5.96 15.61
C MET A 1 -22.85 5.92 14.80
N SER A 2 -23.32 7.09 14.37
CA SER A 2 -24.75 7.44 14.32
C SER A 2 -25.47 7.03 13.04
N ASN A 3 -26.79 6.88 13.17
CA ASN A 3 -27.81 6.61 12.14
C ASN A 3 -27.79 7.59 10.93
N GLN A 4 -27.00 8.67 10.99
CA GLN A 4 -26.81 9.66 9.94
C GLN A 4 -25.91 9.16 8.80
N ASN A 5 -24.82 8.45 9.10
CA ASN A 5 -23.91 7.95 8.07
C ASN A 5 -24.57 6.89 7.20
N ALA A 6 -25.41 6.04 7.81
CA ALA A 6 -26.19 5.04 7.09
C ALA A 6 -27.20 5.68 6.12
N LYS A 7 -27.88 6.75 6.55
CA LYS A 7 -28.78 7.53 5.68
C LYS A 7 -28.02 8.25 4.57
N TRP A 8 -26.84 8.81 4.86
CA TRP A 8 -26.00 9.45 3.84
C TRP A 8 -25.55 8.47 2.77
N ILE A 9 -25.04 7.30 3.17
CA ILE A 9 -24.62 6.23 2.26
C ILE A 9 -25.81 5.75 1.42
N GLN A 10 -27.00 5.60 2.01
CA GLN A 10 -28.21 5.24 1.24
C GLN A 10 -28.63 6.31 0.23
N CYS A 11 -28.53 7.59 0.58
CA CYS A 11 -28.96 8.70 -0.28
C CYS A 11 -27.96 9.03 -1.39
N TYR A 12 -26.67 9.05 -1.08
CA TYR A 12 -25.63 9.53 -1.98
C TYR A 12 -24.76 8.42 -2.57
N ARG A 13 -24.90 7.17 -2.08
CA ARG A 13 -24.05 6.02 -2.45
C ARG A 13 -22.55 6.31 -2.34
N GLN A 14 -22.20 7.20 -1.42
CA GLN A 14 -20.84 7.66 -1.14
C GLN A 14 -20.63 7.62 0.37
N ALA A 15 -19.41 7.32 0.82
CA ALA A 15 -19.05 7.51 2.21
C ALA A 15 -18.89 9.02 2.49
N PRO A 16 -19.21 9.47 3.72
CA PRO A 16 -18.81 10.80 4.17
C PRO A 16 -17.29 10.96 4.07
N THR A 17 -16.81 12.14 3.67
CA THR A 17 -15.38 12.47 3.47
C THR A 17 -14.49 12.14 4.68
N GLU A 18 -15.08 12.14 5.87
CA GLU A 18 -14.43 11.82 7.14
C GLU A 18 -14.08 10.32 7.28
N VAL A 19 -14.80 9.43 6.61
CA VAL A 19 -14.64 7.97 6.76
C VAL A 19 -13.30 7.48 6.17
N PRO A 20 -12.91 7.85 4.93
CA PRO A 20 -11.56 7.58 4.42
C PRO A 20 -10.45 8.07 5.34
N LEU A 21 -10.59 9.27 5.90
CA LEU A 21 -9.62 9.86 6.82
C LEU A 21 -9.49 9.05 8.12
N ILE A 22 -10.61 8.66 8.72
CA ILE A 22 -10.62 7.83 9.95
C ILE A 22 -10.01 6.46 9.66
N ILE A 23 -10.41 5.80 8.57
CA ILE A 23 -9.89 4.47 8.22
C ILE A 23 -8.40 4.53 7.93
N GLY A 24 -7.93 5.59 7.26
CA GLY A 24 -6.51 5.82 7.01
C GLY A 24 -5.68 6.08 8.26
N GLN A 25 -6.28 6.57 9.35
CA GLN A 25 -5.60 6.78 10.64
C GLN A 25 -5.59 5.54 11.54
N LEU A 26 -6.51 4.59 11.33
CA LEU A 26 -6.61 3.36 12.14
C LEU A 26 -5.31 2.53 12.18
N PRO A 27 -4.55 2.34 11.08
CA PRO A 27 -3.28 1.62 11.10
C PRO A 27 -2.30 2.13 12.15
N ALA A 28 -2.08 3.44 12.18
CA ALA A 28 -1.16 4.07 13.13
C ALA A 28 -1.62 3.89 14.57
N GLN A 29 -2.93 4.02 14.82
CA GLN A 29 -3.50 3.82 16.16
C GLN A 29 -3.43 2.37 16.63
N LEU A 30 -3.71 1.40 15.75
CA LEU A 30 -3.63 -0.03 16.07
C LEU A 30 -2.19 -0.46 16.30
N LEU A 31 -1.25 0.10 15.54
CA LEU A 31 0.17 -0.12 15.74
C LEU A 31 0.64 0.41 17.10
N GLN A 32 0.31 1.65 17.45
CA GLN A 32 0.65 2.26 18.75
C GLN A 32 0.09 1.45 19.94
N LYS A 33 -1.05 0.79 19.76
CA LYS A 33 -1.69 -0.02 20.79
C LYS A 33 -1.22 -1.48 20.81
N GLY A 34 -0.30 -1.88 19.91
CA GLY A 34 0.16 -3.27 19.79
C GLY A 34 -0.93 -4.24 19.35
N LYS A 35 -2.00 -3.75 18.72
CA LYS A 35 -3.19 -4.54 18.31
C LYS A 35 -3.23 -4.86 16.81
N LEU A 36 -2.18 -4.51 16.08
CA LEU A 36 -2.08 -4.80 14.67
C LEU A 36 -1.53 -6.23 14.47
N ASP A 37 -2.43 -7.22 14.56
CA ASP A 37 -2.13 -8.59 14.13
C ASP A 37 -2.36 -8.77 12.61
N GLY A 38 -2.03 -9.95 12.09
CA GLY A 38 -2.16 -10.25 10.67
C GLY A 38 -3.60 -10.17 10.12
N SER A 39 -4.61 -10.46 10.95
CA SER A 39 -6.02 -10.39 10.53
C SER A 39 -6.53 -8.95 10.44
N ALA A 40 -6.15 -8.12 11.42
CA ALA A 40 -6.46 -6.70 11.45
C ALA A 40 -5.74 -5.97 10.30
N ALA A 41 -4.48 -6.30 10.06
CA ALA A 41 -3.68 -5.76 8.98
C ALA A 41 -4.28 -6.08 7.60
N ARG A 42 -4.70 -7.33 7.35
CA ARG A 42 -5.37 -7.69 6.09
C ARG A 42 -6.68 -6.94 5.88
N SER A 43 -7.52 -6.86 6.92
CA SER A 43 -8.79 -6.13 6.86
C SER A 43 -8.59 -4.64 6.55
N LEU A 44 -7.54 -4.04 7.13
CA LEU A 44 -7.17 -2.66 6.84
C LEU A 44 -6.70 -2.48 5.40
N ILE A 45 -5.86 -3.37 4.87
CA ILE A 45 -5.41 -3.31 3.48
C ILE A 45 -6.61 -3.37 2.53
N LEU A 46 -7.56 -4.28 2.76
CA LEU A 46 -8.79 -4.40 1.96
C LEU A 46 -9.67 -3.15 2.04
N ALA A 47 -9.83 -2.57 3.24
CA ALA A 47 -10.60 -1.35 3.41
C ALA A 47 -9.97 -0.16 2.68
N LEU A 48 -8.64 0.00 2.79
CA LEU A 48 -7.90 1.04 2.08
C LEU A 48 -7.93 0.82 0.57
N GLU A 49 -7.86 -0.43 0.11
CA GLU A 49 -8.01 -0.76 -1.31
C GLU A 49 -9.39 -0.32 -1.82
N ALA A 50 -10.47 -0.71 -1.12
CA ALA A 50 -11.83 -0.33 -1.49
C ALA A 50 -12.00 1.19 -1.56
N ILE A 51 -11.51 1.93 -0.56
CA ILE A 51 -11.55 3.40 -0.52
C ILE A 51 -10.83 4.01 -1.72
N SER A 52 -9.63 3.52 -2.03
CA SER A 52 -8.83 4.02 -3.15
C SER A 52 -9.50 3.83 -4.52
N GLN A 53 -10.38 2.83 -4.63
CA GLN A 53 -11.11 2.52 -5.86
C GLN A 53 -12.47 3.22 -5.94
N SER A 54 -13.13 3.49 -4.81
CA SER A 54 -14.49 4.04 -4.78
C SER A 54 -14.58 5.56 -4.75
N GLU A 55 -13.60 6.28 -4.20
CA GLU A 55 -13.75 7.71 -3.90
C GLU A 55 -12.61 8.64 -4.39
N PRO A 56 -12.13 8.53 -5.65
CA PRO A 56 -10.97 9.29 -6.11
C PRO A 56 -11.15 10.82 -6.09
N THR A 57 -12.36 11.36 -6.24
CA THR A 57 -12.61 12.81 -6.34
C THR A 57 -12.68 13.56 -5.02
N HIS A 58 -12.87 12.87 -3.90
CA HIS A 58 -12.99 13.49 -2.57
C HIS A 58 -11.88 13.06 -1.61
N LEU A 59 -10.94 12.25 -2.10
CA LEU A 59 -9.80 11.79 -1.34
C LEU A 59 -8.70 12.86 -1.34
N GLU A 60 -8.24 13.24 -0.15
CA GLU A 60 -6.97 13.93 0.02
C GLU A 60 -5.82 12.95 -0.30
N VAL A 61 -5.51 12.79 -1.58
CA VAL A 61 -4.66 11.72 -2.12
C VAL A 61 -3.28 11.69 -1.45
N GLU A 62 -2.67 12.85 -1.20
CA GLU A 62 -1.35 12.92 -0.57
C GLU A 62 -1.38 12.36 0.87
N GLN A 63 -2.37 12.78 1.66
CA GLN A 63 -2.55 12.29 3.04
C GLN A 63 -2.84 10.79 3.07
N PHE A 64 -3.68 10.32 2.14
CA PHE A 64 -4.01 8.90 2.02
C PHE A 64 -2.80 8.05 1.61
N SER A 65 -2.03 8.50 0.63
CA SER A 65 -0.77 7.86 0.22
C SER A 65 0.21 7.78 1.39
N GLN A 66 0.35 8.85 2.18
CA GLN A 66 1.20 8.85 3.37
C GLN A 66 0.75 7.80 4.40
N GLN A 67 -0.56 7.70 4.65
CA GLN A 67 -1.13 6.73 5.59
C GLN A 67 -0.86 5.28 5.15
N VAL A 68 -1.05 4.97 3.86
CA VAL A 68 -0.75 3.61 3.36
C VAL A 68 0.74 3.31 3.41
N ARG A 69 1.60 4.29 3.11
CA ARG A 69 3.06 4.13 3.26
C ARG A 69 3.47 3.83 4.70
N GLN A 70 2.83 4.47 5.68
CA GLN A 70 3.06 4.18 7.10
C GLN A 70 2.63 2.77 7.49
N LEU A 71 1.63 2.19 6.81
CA LEU A 71 1.14 0.83 7.04
C LEU A 71 2.10 -0.26 6.48
N LEU A 72 2.94 0.05 5.49
CA LEU A 72 3.94 -0.90 4.97
C LEU A 72 5.05 -1.22 5.97
N SER A 73 5.43 -0.26 6.81
CA SER A 73 6.57 -0.37 7.74
C SER A 73 6.36 -1.28 8.96
N PRO A 74 5.15 -1.47 9.50
CA PRO A 74 4.88 -2.42 10.59
C PRO A 74 4.40 -3.81 10.15
N ILE A 75 3.86 -3.97 8.94
CA ILE A 75 3.27 -5.24 8.50
C ILE A 75 4.31 -6.06 7.75
N ASN A 76 4.61 -7.27 8.21
CA ASN A 76 5.44 -8.22 7.47
C ASN A 76 4.56 -9.19 6.67
N LEU A 77 4.51 -9.03 5.34
CA LEU A 77 3.69 -9.87 4.46
C LEU A 77 4.17 -11.33 4.38
N ARG A 78 5.36 -11.66 4.91
CA ARG A 78 5.81 -13.06 5.00
C ARG A 78 4.99 -13.87 6.01
N VAL A 79 4.55 -13.24 7.10
CA VAL A 79 3.86 -13.92 8.22
C VAL A 79 2.36 -13.70 8.19
N MET A 80 1.86 -12.99 7.19
CA MET A 80 0.45 -12.64 7.04
C MET A 80 -0.02 -12.93 5.61
N PRO A 81 -1.15 -13.64 5.42
CA PRO A 81 -1.79 -13.71 4.11
C PRO A 81 -2.32 -12.33 3.74
N GLY A 82 -1.76 -11.72 2.70
CA GLY A 82 -2.16 -10.38 2.25
C GLY A 82 -1.31 -9.81 1.12
N GLU A 83 -0.45 -10.62 0.48
CA GLU A 83 0.46 -10.17 -0.58
C GLU A 83 -0.31 -9.66 -1.80
N ALA A 84 -1.37 -10.36 -2.21
CA ALA A 84 -2.20 -9.97 -3.35
C ALA A 84 -2.96 -8.66 -3.07
N GLU A 85 -3.56 -8.54 -1.88
CA GLU A 85 -4.27 -7.33 -1.44
C GLU A 85 -3.31 -6.14 -1.33
N ALA A 86 -2.08 -6.35 -0.84
CA ALA A 86 -1.07 -5.31 -0.79
C ALA A 86 -0.66 -4.86 -2.21
N ILE A 87 -0.48 -5.80 -3.16
CA ILE A 87 -0.20 -5.47 -4.56
C ILE A 87 -1.34 -4.65 -5.16
N ASN A 88 -2.58 -5.04 -4.92
CA ASN A 88 -3.76 -4.33 -5.43
C ASN A 88 -3.86 -2.92 -4.85
N LEU A 89 -3.71 -2.76 -3.53
CA LEU A 89 -3.71 -1.46 -2.86
C LEU A 89 -2.62 -0.55 -3.43
N LEU A 90 -1.38 -1.04 -3.56
CA LEU A 90 -0.27 -0.27 -4.10
C LEU A 90 -0.50 0.12 -5.57
N SER A 91 -1.07 -0.78 -6.36
CA SER A 91 -1.40 -0.52 -7.77
C SER A 91 -2.54 0.49 -7.90
N ALA A 92 -3.53 0.45 -7.00
CA ALA A 92 -4.62 1.41 -6.96
C ALA A 92 -4.12 2.79 -6.53
N LEU A 93 -3.25 2.86 -5.53
CA LEU A 93 -2.59 4.09 -5.11
C LEU A 93 -1.79 4.74 -6.22
N ASP A 94 -1.01 3.98 -6.99
CA ASP A 94 -0.26 4.54 -8.11
C ASP A 94 -1.16 5.19 -9.17
N ARG A 95 -2.41 4.70 -9.33
CA ARG A 95 -3.38 5.33 -10.22
C ARG A 95 -3.87 6.68 -9.69
N LEU A 96 -3.90 6.86 -8.37
CA LEU A 96 -4.27 8.11 -7.71
C LEU A 96 -3.10 9.09 -7.66
N ASP A 97 -1.91 8.60 -7.29
CA ASP A 97 -0.67 9.37 -7.17
C ASP A 97 0.49 8.62 -7.83
N LYS A 98 0.92 9.11 -8.99
CA LYS A 98 1.99 8.54 -9.81
C LYS A 98 3.38 8.61 -9.17
N GLN A 99 3.54 9.32 -8.06
CA GLN A 99 4.79 9.42 -7.33
C GLN A 99 4.89 8.42 -6.19
N VAL A 100 3.78 7.82 -5.75
CA VAL A 100 3.73 7.02 -4.52
C VAL A 100 4.67 5.81 -4.56
N LEU A 101 4.72 5.09 -5.69
CA LEU A 101 5.61 3.93 -5.84
C LEU A 101 7.08 4.35 -5.83
N ALA A 102 7.42 5.47 -6.47
CA ALA A 102 8.78 6.00 -6.45
C ALA A 102 9.20 6.40 -5.02
N GLN A 103 8.29 7.04 -4.27
CA GLN A 103 8.51 7.36 -2.86
C GLN A 103 8.69 6.09 -2.00
N ILE A 104 7.89 5.05 -2.24
CA ILE A 104 8.01 3.76 -1.54
C ILE A 104 9.36 3.12 -1.83
N VAL A 105 9.80 3.07 -3.09
CA VAL A 105 11.10 2.54 -3.49
C VAL A 105 12.25 3.28 -2.81
N ARG A 106 12.20 4.61 -2.77
CA ARG A 106 13.30 5.43 -2.23
C ARG A 106 13.35 5.49 -0.72
N VAL A 107 12.18 5.55 -0.07
CA VAL A 107 12.09 5.83 1.38
C VAL A 107 11.78 4.57 2.18
N ASN A 108 10.88 3.72 1.71
CA ASN A 108 10.37 2.60 2.49
C ASN A 108 11.14 1.30 2.22
N CYS A 109 11.46 0.98 0.96
CA CYS A 109 12.17 -0.25 0.61
C CYS A 109 13.54 -0.43 1.29
N PRO A 110 14.39 0.60 1.49
CA PRO A 110 15.64 0.43 2.25
C PRO A 110 15.40 -0.08 3.67
N SER A 111 14.41 0.49 4.36
CA SER A 111 14.02 0.06 5.72
C SER A 111 13.44 -1.36 5.74
N LEU A 112 12.64 -1.72 4.74
CA LEU A 112 12.09 -3.08 4.59
C LEU A 112 13.19 -4.11 4.34
N ALA A 113 14.21 -3.75 3.55
CA ALA A 113 15.35 -4.60 3.26
C ALA A 113 16.21 -4.85 4.52
N GLN A 114 16.45 -3.81 5.33
CA GLN A 114 17.13 -3.93 6.63
C GLN A 114 16.41 -4.91 7.57
N LYS A 115 15.07 -4.90 7.58
CA LYS A 115 14.24 -5.83 8.38
C LYS A 115 14.12 -7.23 7.78
N ILE A 116 14.67 -7.47 6.60
CA ILE A 116 14.57 -8.73 5.86
C ILE A 116 13.12 -9.07 5.43
N TRP A 117 12.34 -8.05 5.09
CA TRP A 117 10.93 -8.21 4.68
C TRP A 117 10.81 -8.27 3.15
N ASP A 118 11.49 -9.24 2.54
CA ASP A 118 11.58 -9.36 1.07
C ASP A 118 10.20 -9.50 0.40
N ARG A 119 9.20 -10.06 1.10
CA ARG A 119 7.83 -10.22 0.61
C ARG A 119 7.10 -8.88 0.45
N ASN A 120 7.40 -7.90 1.30
CA ASN A 120 6.90 -6.54 1.12
C ASN A 120 7.51 -5.89 -0.12
N ILE A 121 8.82 -6.07 -0.32
CA ILE A 121 9.52 -5.54 -1.50
C ILE A 121 9.00 -6.22 -2.77
N TYR A 122 8.73 -7.53 -2.73
CA TYR A 122 8.08 -8.25 -3.82
C TYR A 122 6.71 -7.64 -4.18
N ALA A 123 5.88 -7.31 -3.19
CA ALA A 123 4.59 -6.67 -3.44
C ALA A 123 4.76 -5.31 -4.14
N VAL A 124 5.77 -4.51 -3.77
CA VAL A 124 6.12 -3.25 -4.45
C VAL A 124 6.56 -3.50 -5.90
N VAL A 125 7.46 -4.47 -6.11
CA VAL A 125 7.94 -4.85 -7.45
C VAL A 125 6.80 -5.31 -8.36
N LYS A 126 5.88 -6.14 -7.84
CA LYS A 126 4.71 -6.57 -8.60
C LYS A 126 3.74 -5.42 -8.86
N ALA A 127 3.52 -4.52 -7.91
CA ALA A 127 2.69 -3.33 -8.13
C ALA A 127 3.27 -2.43 -9.25
N ILE A 128 4.58 -2.16 -9.22
CA ILE A 128 5.29 -1.43 -10.30
C ILE A 128 5.00 -2.07 -11.65
N ARG A 129 5.15 -3.39 -11.77
CA ARG A 129 4.84 -4.12 -13.00
C ARG A 129 3.38 -3.97 -13.42
N CYS A 130 2.44 -4.16 -12.50
CA CYS A 130 0.99 -4.06 -12.77
C CYS A 130 0.57 -2.67 -13.27
N THR A 131 1.33 -1.62 -12.92
CA THR A 131 1.09 -0.24 -13.35
C THR A 131 1.71 0.11 -14.72
N GLY A 132 2.46 -0.82 -15.32
CA GLY A 132 2.96 -0.76 -16.70
C GLY A 132 4.34 -0.09 -16.89
N ASN A 133 4.76 0.04 -18.15
CA ASN A 133 6.12 0.44 -18.56
C ASN A 133 6.60 1.81 -18.07
N LYS A 134 5.70 2.68 -17.60
CA LYS A 134 6.05 4.01 -17.06
C LYS A 134 6.99 3.93 -15.86
N HIS A 135 7.07 2.77 -15.22
CA HIS A 135 7.84 2.55 -14.00
C HIS A 135 8.97 1.53 -14.19
N ALA A 136 9.32 1.17 -15.43
CA ALA A 136 10.43 0.27 -15.73
C ALA A 136 11.77 0.76 -15.13
N ALA A 137 12.01 2.08 -15.18
CA ALA A 137 13.18 2.70 -14.57
C ALA A 137 13.25 2.53 -13.04
N MET A 138 12.12 2.35 -12.34
CA MET A 138 12.15 2.03 -10.90
C MET A 138 12.64 0.61 -10.64
N LEU A 139 12.38 -0.34 -11.53
CA LEU A 139 12.94 -1.68 -11.40
C LEU A 139 14.47 -1.65 -11.57
N ASP A 140 14.98 -0.80 -12.47
CA ASP A 140 16.42 -0.54 -12.57
C ASP A 140 16.97 0.14 -11.31
N GLU A 141 16.26 1.13 -10.76
CA GLU A 141 16.63 1.80 -9.51
C GLU A 141 16.73 0.82 -8.33
N ILE A 142 15.79 -0.13 -8.23
CA ILE A 142 15.85 -1.21 -7.23
C ILE A 142 17.10 -2.07 -7.44
N LEU A 143 17.38 -2.51 -8.67
CA LEU A 143 18.55 -3.36 -8.95
C LEU A 143 19.88 -2.66 -8.64
N ALA A 144 19.96 -1.35 -8.89
CA ALA A 144 21.15 -0.54 -8.63
C ALA A 144 21.32 -0.17 -7.14
N SER A 145 20.30 -0.42 -6.31
CA SER A 145 20.32 0.00 -4.92
C SER A 145 21.23 -0.87 -4.06
N ALA A 146 21.99 -0.25 -3.15
CA ALA A 146 22.88 -0.95 -2.21
C ALA A 146 22.16 -1.94 -1.27
N TRP A 147 20.85 -1.74 -1.04
CA TRP A 147 20.02 -2.64 -0.23
C TRP A 147 19.45 -3.83 -1.03
N CYS A 148 19.64 -3.87 -2.35
CA CYS A 148 19.14 -4.95 -3.19
C CYS A 148 19.95 -6.23 -2.98
N ARG A 149 19.30 -7.24 -2.42
CA ARG A 149 19.88 -8.56 -2.16
C ARG A 149 19.44 -9.56 -3.22
N SER A 150 20.14 -10.68 -3.35
CA SER A 150 19.90 -11.69 -4.40
C SER A 150 18.44 -12.12 -4.51
N LYS A 151 17.72 -12.22 -3.39
CA LYS A 151 16.29 -12.57 -3.40
C LYS A 151 15.40 -11.48 -4.01
N VAL A 152 15.69 -10.21 -3.73
CA VAL A 152 15.01 -9.06 -4.34
C VAL A 152 15.39 -8.95 -5.81
N THR A 153 16.66 -9.18 -6.16
CA THR A 153 17.11 -9.25 -7.56
C THR A 153 16.28 -10.24 -8.36
N ASN A 154 16.05 -11.45 -7.84
CA ASN A 154 15.22 -12.45 -8.50
C ASN A 154 13.79 -11.96 -8.73
N TYR A 155 13.19 -11.27 -7.76
CA TYR A 155 11.85 -10.70 -7.92
C TYR A 155 11.79 -9.64 -9.02
N VAL A 156 12.80 -8.78 -9.11
CA VAL A 156 12.87 -7.75 -10.15
C VAL A 156 13.07 -8.38 -11.53
N LEU A 157 13.96 -9.36 -11.65
CA LEU A 157 14.20 -10.07 -12.91
C LEU A 157 12.94 -10.83 -13.36
N GLU A 158 12.24 -11.49 -12.45
CA GLU A 158 10.95 -12.13 -12.73
C GLU A 158 9.94 -11.12 -13.25
N ALA A 159 9.84 -9.96 -12.60
CA ALA A 159 8.92 -8.90 -13.00
C ALA A 159 9.22 -8.33 -14.39
N LYS A 160 10.50 -8.24 -14.78
CA LYS A 160 10.95 -7.79 -16.11
C LYS A 160 10.81 -8.85 -17.21
N GLY A 161 10.97 -10.13 -16.86
CA GLY A 161 11.08 -11.23 -17.83
C GLY A 161 9.77 -11.97 -18.14
N SER A 162 8.67 -11.65 -17.47
CA SER A 162 7.34 -12.17 -17.80
C SER A 162 6.40 -11.06 -18.22
#